data_AF-A0A974NKK0-F1
#
_entry.id   AF-A0A974NKK0-F1
#
_cell.length_a   1.000
_cell.length_b   1.000
_cell.length_c   1.000
_cell.angle_alpha   90.00
_cell.angle_beta   90.00
_cell.angle_gamma   90.00
#
_symmetry.space_group_name_H-M   'P 1'
#
loop_
_entity.id
_entity.type
_entity.pdbx_description
1 polymer ?
#
loop_
_entity_poly.entity_id
_entity_poly.type
_entity_poly.pdbx_seq_one_letter_code
_entity_poly.pdbx_strand_id
1 'polypeptide(L)' 'MVGIPEATYYYQVKQLKKEDPDQEWKRIISELFQKHEGTYGYRRIYLKLRTQGYMINHKKVQRIMKELGLKCVT' A
#
# COMPACT_ATOMS: atom_id res chain seq x y z
N MET A 1 14.73 -32.37 5.76
CA MET A 1 15.17 -31.81 4.47
C MET A 1 13.98 -31.08 3.86
N VAL A 2 14.06 -29.76 3.72
CA VAL A 2 12.96 -28.93 3.21
C VAL A 2 12.88 -29.15 1.69
N GLY A 3 11.85 -29.86 1.24
CA GLY A 3 11.63 -30.24 -0.16
C GLY A 3 11.04 -29.11 -1.01
N ILE A 4 11.73 -27.98 -1.11
CA ILE A 4 11.34 -26.89 -2.02
C ILE A 4 12.23 -26.97 -3.26
N PRO A 5 11.67 -27.16 -4.48
CA PRO A 5 12.45 -27.17 -5.71
C PRO A 5 13.18 -25.83 -5.91
N GLU A 6 14.46 -25.85 -6.31
CA GLU A 6 15.25 -24.62 -6.52
C GLU A 6 14.56 -23.62 -7.45
N ALA A 7 13.86 -24.08 -8.49
CA ALA A 7 13.11 -23.22 -9.38
C ALA A 7 11.97 -22.45 -8.66
N THR A 8 11.35 -23.08 -7.65
CA THR A 8 10.32 -22.43 -6.82
C THR A 8 10.97 -21.43 -5.88
N TYR A 9 12.12 -21.77 -5.29
CA TYR A 9 12.90 -20.87 -4.45
C TYR A 9 13.35 -19.62 -5.22
N TYR A 10 13.96 -19.78 -6.41
CA TYR A 10 14.35 -18.66 -7.25
C TYR A 10 13.15 -17.84 -7.75
N TYR A 11 12.01 -18.46 -8.06
CA TYR A 11 10.80 -17.74 -8.43
C TYR A 11 10.28 -16.87 -7.27
N GLN A 12 10.22 -17.43 -6.06
CA GLN A 12 9.81 -16.70 -4.85
C GLN A 12 10.78 -15.56 -4.52
N VAL A 13 12.09 -15.81 -4.58
CA VAL A 13 13.13 -14.78 -4.36
C VAL A 13 13.08 -13.68 -5.42
N LYS A 14 12.75 -14.01 -6.67
CA LYS A 14 12.64 -13.03 -7.77
C LYS A 14 11.36 -12.19 -7.67
N GLN A 15 10.30 -12.71 -7.07
CA GLN A 15 9.09 -11.95 -6.73
C GLN A 15 9.31 -11.06 -5.50
N LEU A 16 10.10 -11.50 -4.52
CA LEU A 16 10.51 -10.69 -3.36
C LEU A 16 11.44 -9.53 -3.74
N LYS A 17 12.23 -9.67 -4.82
CA LYS A 17 13.08 -8.61 -5.38
C LYS A 17 12.36 -7.65 -6.33
N LYS A 18 11.11 -7.94 -6.72
CA LYS A 18 10.30 -6.92 -7.40
C LYS A 18 9.84 -5.94 -6.34
N GLU A 19 10.43 -4.76 -6.36
CA GLU A 19 9.94 -3.61 -5.61
C GLU A 19 8.44 -3.50 -5.89
N ASP A 20 7.62 -3.74 -4.87
CA ASP A 20 6.17 -3.65 -5.00
C ASP A 20 5.89 -2.23 -5.49
N PRO A 21 5.32 -2.03 -6.70
CA PRO A 21 5.08 -0.69 -7.24
C PRO A 21 4.13 0.13 -6.36
N ASP A 22 3.53 -0.52 -5.35
CA ASP A 22 2.68 0.07 -4.35
C ASP A 22 3.41 0.35 -3.02
N GLN A 23 4.69 -0.01 -2.83
CA GLN A 23 5.46 0.30 -1.60
C GLN A 23 5.49 1.80 -1.33
N GLU A 24 5.80 2.60 -2.34
CA GLU A 24 5.84 4.05 -2.22
C GLU A 24 4.46 4.60 -1.80
N TRP A 25 3.40 4.12 -2.46
CA TRP A 25 2.03 4.52 -2.14
C TRP A 25 1.60 4.06 -0.75
N LYS A 26 1.98 2.84 -0.33
CA LYS A 26 1.74 2.30 1.01
C LYS A 26 2.37 3.19 2.07
N ARG A 27 3.59 3.68 1.83
CA ARG A 27 4.30 4.60 2.72
C ARG A 27 3.60 5.95 2.81
N ILE A 28 3.33 6.61 1.67
CA ILE A 28 2.65 7.91 1.62
C ILE A 28 1.26 7.84 2.27
N ILE A 29 0.47 6.81 1.95
CA ILE A 29 -0.89 6.64 2.50
C ILE A 29 -0.83 6.42 4.02
N SER A 30 0.11 5.61 4.51
CA SER A 30 0.28 5.38 5.95
C SER A 30 0.70 6.65 6.69
N GLU A 31 1.63 7.42 6.11
CA GLU A 31 2.09 8.68 6.69
C GLU A 31 0.96 9.72 6.74
N LEU A 32 0.18 9.88 5.66
CA LEU A 32 -0.99 10.74 5.64
C LEU A 32 -2.06 10.28 6.65
N PHE A 33 -2.26 8.97 6.79
CA PHE A 33 -3.21 8.43 7.75
C PHE A 33 -2.79 8.72 9.20
N GLN A 34 -1.50 8.50 9.54
CA GLN A 34 -0.96 8.81 10.86
C GLN A 34 -0.96 10.30 11.18
N LYS A 35 -0.61 11.15 10.19
CA LYS A 35 -0.64 12.61 10.31
C LYS A 35 -2.03 13.17 10.64
N HIS A 36 -3.08 12.43 10.25
CA HIS A 36 -4.48 12.79 10.52
C HIS A 36 -5.13 11.88 11.58
N GLU A 37 -4.30 11.28 12.47
CA GLU A 37 -4.74 10.50 13.64
C GLU A 37 -5.69 9.33 13.28
N GLY A 38 -5.61 8.81 12.06
CA GLY A 38 -6.46 7.72 11.59
C GLY A 38 -7.94 8.07 11.40
N THR A 39 -8.31 9.35 11.47
CA THR A 39 -9.68 9.82 11.19
C THR A 39 -9.99 9.89 9.69
N TYR A 40 -8.97 9.75 8.84
CA TYR A 40 -9.10 9.92 7.39
C TYR A 40 -9.35 8.59 6.70
N GLY A 41 -10.50 8.49 6.03
CA GLY A 41 -10.78 7.38 5.12
C GLY A 41 -10.22 7.57 3.73
N TYR A 42 -10.33 6.51 2.92
CA TYR A 42 -9.77 6.47 1.59
C TYR A 42 -10.20 7.65 0.70
N ARG A 43 -11.42 8.17 0.88
CA ARG A 43 -11.90 9.37 0.18
C ARG A 43 -11.10 10.63 0.57
N ARG A 44 -10.86 10.83 1.87
CA ARG A 44 -10.09 11.98 2.38
C ARG A 44 -8.61 11.87 2.02
N ILE A 45 -8.04 10.67 2.12
CA ILE A 45 -6.66 10.40 1.69
C ILE A 45 -6.52 10.65 0.18
N TYR A 46 -7.44 10.15 -0.64
CA TYR A 46 -7.46 10.42 -2.08
C TYR A 46 -7.49 11.92 -2.39
N LEU A 47 -8.33 12.68 -1.69
CA LEU A 47 -8.42 14.13 -1.88
C LEU A 47 -7.09 14.81 -1.54
N LYS A 48 -6.45 14.45 -0.41
CA LYS A 48 -5.15 14.99 -0.03
C LYS A 48 -4.04 14.65 -1.01
N LEU A 49 -4.02 13.42 -1.51
CA LEU A 49 -3.10 13.01 -2.55
C LEU A 49 -3.29 13.86 -3.81
N ARG A 50 -4.54 14.11 -4.23
CA ARG A 50 -4.84 15.03 -5.34
C ARG A 50 -4.39 16.46 -5.07
N THR A 51 -4.62 17.00 -3.88
CA THR A 51 -4.16 18.35 -3.50
C THR A 51 -2.63 18.48 -3.53
N GLN A 52 -1.90 17.41 -3.22
CA GLN A 52 -0.44 17.35 -3.29
C GLN A 52 0.09 17.11 -4.72
N GLY A 53 -0.78 16.99 -5.72
CA GLY A 53 -0.38 16.80 -7.12
C GLY A 53 -0.19 15.34 -7.53
N TYR A 54 -0.49 14.37 -6.65
CA TYR A 54 -0.37 12.96 -7.00
C TYR A 54 -1.50 12.51 -7.93
N MET A 55 -1.13 11.87 -9.05
CA MET A 55 -2.06 11.21 -9.97
C MET A 55 -2.25 9.73 -9.62
N ILE A 56 -2.96 9.47 -8.53
CA ILE A 56 -3.38 8.12 -8.13
C ILE A 56 -4.86 7.90 -8.41
N ASN A 57 -5.29 6.64 -8.61
CA ASN A 57 -6.71 6.29 -8.69
C ASN A 57 -7.29 6.05 -7.29
N HIS A 58 -8.49 6.55 -7.02
CA HIS A 58 -9.19 6.31 -5.74
C HIS A 58 -9.37 4.81 -5.43
N LYS A 59 -9.54 3.95 -6.44
CA LYS A 59 -9.60 2.49 -6.26
C LYS A 59 -8.28 1.92 -5.74
N LYS A 60 -7.15 2.47 -6.21
CA LYS A 60 -5.81 2.06 -5.77
C LYS A 60 -5.58 2.45 -4.31
N VAL A 61 -5.96 3.66 -3.92
CA VAL A 61 -5.94 4.11 -2.51
C VAL A 61 -6.78 3.18 -1.62
N GLN A 62 -7.99 2.85 -2.06
CA GLN A 62 -8.89 1.95 -1.31
C GLN A 62 -8.30 0.55 -1.15
N ARG A 63 -7.72 -0.03 -2.21
CA ARG A 63 -7.05 -1.33 -2.16
C ARG A 63 -5.88 -1.31 -1.17
N ILE A 64 -5.02 -0.30 -1.27
CA ILE A 64 -3.84 -0.16 -0.40
C ILE A 64 -4.24 0.00 1.06
N MET A 65 -5.23 0.85 1.37
CA MET A 65 -5.73 0.97 2.75
C MET A 65 -6.29 -0.35 3.28
N LYS A 66 -6.97 -1.13 2.44
CA LYS A 66 -7.49 -2.45 2.80
C LYS A 66 -6.35 -3.45 3.06
N GLU A 67 -5.32 -3.47 2.21
CA GLU A 67 -4.12 -4.30 2.38
C GLU A 67 -3.37 -3.96 3.67
N LEU A 68 -3.27 -2.67 4.00
CA LEU A 68 -2.62 -2.17 5.21
C LEU A 68 -3.50 -2.28 6.48
N GLY A 69 -4.76 -2.71 6.35
CA GLY A 69 -5.69 -2.78 7.47
C GLY A 69 -6.07 -1.42 8.06
N LEU A 70 -5.82 -0.32 7.34
CA LEU A 70 -6.13 1.04 7.79
C LEU A 70 -7.65 1.25 7.73
N LYS A 71 -8.30 1.04 8.88
CA LYS A 71 -9.72 1.36 9.08
C LYS A 71 -9.80 2.70 9.79
N CYS A 72 -10.66 3.57 9.27
CA CYS A 72 -11.03 4.78 9.97
C CYS A 72 -11.65 4.40 11.30
N VAL A 73 -11.20 5.04 12.36
CA VAL A 73 -11.91 5.02 13.62
C VAL A 73 -13.06 6.02 13.45
N THR A 74 -14.29 5.51 13.34
CA THR A 74 -15.52 6.30 13.40
C THR A 74 -15.82 6.62 14.86
#